data_AF-A0A497IB72-F1
#
_entry.id   AF-A0A497IB72-F1
#
_cell.length_a   1.000
_cell.length_b   1.000
_cell.length_c   1.000
_cell.angle_alpha   90.00
_cell.angle_beta   90.00
_cell.angle_gamma   90.00
#
_symmetry.space_group_name_H-M   'P 1'
#
loop_
_entity.id
_entity.type
_entity.pdbx_description
1 polymer ?
#
loop_
_entity_poly.entity_id
_entity_poly.type
_entity_poly.pdbx_seq_one_letter_code
_entity_poly.pdbx_strand_id
1 'polypeptide(L)'
;MCLNYHQITSEELVLIYSKLLFKSIAKTRKRQIYIIYASLYSLIRGVYMVERKLQFTGGSSFIVSLPKQWVSKSGLKTGSIVHILQEKDGSLHITPKKVESGPKESTILKRGSTTSTLTNIVAAYIAGADKIIVKGKDTAEVCEEARLRLSGLEIVEEHQDKTVMQVFANEEDLIFATLLKRLYLVTDVMCNLAIRCLSKKQDLRREAQRRDNDADRLYLLIMRCLYNTAGPYSPMKATAVRAIERVADHGESICNISSTLAPNPALASLLKEIVNFYSEAVKCIIEVKFDESLLDKHKLLDKRRQSKMAELIKRERNKEKMMALITLEEDFHRILNYSMNLVEMAANMSYVGESHTEA
;
A
#
# COMPACT_ATOMS: atom_id res chain seq x y z
N MET A 1 0.45 50.07 0.56
CA MET A 1 -0.30 49.52 -0.59
C MET A 1 -0.71 48.11 -0.22
N CYS A 2 -1.96 47.91 0.20
CA CYS A 2 -2.49 46.62 0.64
C CYS A 2 -2.77 45.73 -0.59
N LEU A 3 -2.20 44.53 -0.64
CA LEU A 3 -2.52 43.53 -1.65
C LEU A 3 -3.51 42.51 -1.06
N ASN A 4 -4.60 42.29 -1.79
CA ASN A 4 -5.66 41.31 -1.48
C ASN A 4 -5.12 39.87 -1.54
N TYR A 5 -5.31 39.10 -0.47
CA TYR A 5 -4.75 37.76 -0.25
C TYR A 5 -5.49 36.60 -0.96
N HIS A 6 -6.32 36.85 -1.97
CA HIS A 6 -7.23 35.82 -2.53
C HIS A 6 -6.97 35.35 -3.96
N GLN A 7 -5.88 35.77 -4.60
CA GLN A 7 -5.48 35.22 -5.91
C GLN A 7 -3.96 35.23 -6.03
N ILE A 8 -3.27 34.35 -5.29
CA ILE A 8 -1.85 34.07 -5.55
C ILE A 8 -1.75 32.59 -5.91
N THR A 9 -1.37 32.32 -7.15
CA THR A 9 -1.13 30.96 -7.64
C THR A 9 0.13 30.36 -7.00
N SER A 10 0.25 29.03 -6.99
CA SER A 10 1.43 28.33 -6.47
C SER A 10 2.74 28.78 -7.16
N GLU A 11 2.68 29.14 -8.44
CA GLU A 11 3.82 29.67 -9.19
C GLU A 11 4.21 31.09 -8.78
N GLU A 12 3.23 31.96 -8.54
CA GLU A 12 3.48 33.33 -8.05
C GLU A 12 4.06 33.34 -6.64
N LEU A 13 3.63 32.40 -5.78
CA LEU A 13 4.26 32.17 -4.47
C LEU A 13 5.72 31.75 -4.64
N VAL A 14 6.04 30.77 -5.49
CA VAL A 14 7.43 30.36 -5.73
C VAL A 14 8.29 31.53 -6.26
N LEU A 15 7.72 32.40 -7.11
CA LEU A 15 8.43 33.55 -7.67
C LEU A 15 8.66 34.68 -6.64
N ILE A 16 7.68 34.94 -5.78
CA ILE A 16 7.80 35.94 -4.69
C ILE A 16 8.82 35.43 -3.66
N TYR A 17 8.76 34.15 -3.31
CA TYR A 17 9.63 33.55 -2.31
C TYR A 17 11.06 33.34 -2.79
N SER A 18 11.29 32.98 -4.05
CA SER A 18 12.64 32.91 -4.64
C SER A 18 13.33 34.28 -4.63
N LYS A 19 12.59 35.36 -4.92
CA LYS A 19 13.11 36.75 -4.81
C LYS A 19 13.42 37.15 -3.36
N LEU A 20 12.64 36.69 -2.38
CA LEU A 20 12.91 36.92 -0.95
C LEU A 20 14.13 36.11 -0.45
N LEU A 21 14.27 34.86 -0.87
CA LEU A 21 15.43 34.00 -0.62
C LEU A 21 16.71 34.63 -1.18
N PHE A 22 16.69 35.10 -2.42
CA PHE A 22 17.85 35.72 -3.07
C PHE A 22 18.27 37.02 -2.36
N LYS A 23 17.32 37.85 -1.92
CA LYS A 23 17.60 39.07 -1.15
C LYS A 23 18.10 38.80 0.28
N SER A 24 17.69 37.69 0.91
CA SER A 24 18.08 37.35 2.30
C SER A 24 19.44 36.64 2.37
N ILE A 25 19.76 35.76 1.42
CA ILE A 25 21.08 35.10 1.32
C ILE A 25 22.20 36.13 1.19
N ALA A 26 21.94 37.25 0.51
CA ALA A 26 22.91 38.33 0.32
C ALA A 26 23.18 39.17 1.59
N LYS A 27 22.41 39.02 2.69
CA LYS A 27 22.50 39.97 3.81
C LYS A 27 22.24 39.44 5.22
N THR A 28 22.11 38.15 5.52
CA THR A 28 21.74 37.76 6.91
C THR A 28 22.24 36.43 7.49
N ARG A 29 22.32 36.39 8.83
CA ARG A 29 22.87 35.31 9.68
C ARG A 29 22.09 33.98 9.54
N LYS A 30 22.79 32.84 9.66
CA LYS A 30 22.31 31.43 9.53
C LYS A 30 20.91 31.13 10.09
N ARG A 31 20.50 31.78 11.20
CA ARG A 31 19.20 31.56 11.87
C ARG A 31 18.00 31.98 11.01
N GLN A 32 18.12 33.03 10.17
CA GLN A 32 17.02 33.46 9.31
C GLN A 32 16.84 32.55 8.08
N ILE A 33 17.93 32.01 7.53
CA ILE A 33 17.90 31.02 6.44
C ILE A 33 17.15 29.76 6.90
N TYR A 34 17.41 29.32 8.13
CA TYR A 34 16.74 28.16 8.71
C TYR A 34 15.23 28.38 8.91
N ILE A 35 14.83 29.55 9.41
CA ILE A 35 13.40 29.89 9.58
C ILE A 35 12.66 29.89 8.23
N ILE A 36 13.28 30.42 7.18
CA ILE A 36 12.71 30.41 5.82
C ILE A 36 12.60 28.97 5.31
N TYR A 37 13.64 28.16 5.51
CA TYR A 37 13.63 26.74 5.12
C TYR A 37 12.54 25.95 5.86
N ALA A 38 12.44 26.10 7.18
CA ALA A 38 11.41 25.44 8.00
C ALA A 38 9.99 25.89 7.61
N SER A 39 9.81 27.18 7.27
CA SER A 39 8.53 27.71 6.79
C SER A 39 8.17 27.15 5.41
N LEU A 40 9.15 27.04 4.51
CA LEU A 40 8.97 26.47 3.17
C LEU A 40 8.66 24.96 3.25
N TYR A 41 9.38 24.23 4.11
CA TYR A 41 9.15 22.82 4.38
C TYR A 41 7.75 22.58 4.97
N SER A 42 7.33 23.44 5.90
CA SER A 42 5.99 23.40 6.48
C SER A 42 4.89 23.71 5.49
N LEU A 43 5.12 24.62 4.53
CA LEU A 43 4.14 24.96 3.50
C LEU A 43 3.99 23.82 2.47
N ILE A 44 5.10 23.18 2.09
CA ILE A 44 5.12 22.12 1.08
C ILE A 44 4.58 20.79 1.62
N ARG A 45 4.87 20.44 2.89
CA ARG A 45 4.45 19.15 3.48
C ARG A 45 3.25 19.23 4.43
N GLY A 46 2.77 20.42 4.77
CA GLY A 46 1.77 20.59 5.84
C GLY A 46 2.29 20.20 7.24
N VAL A 47 3.62 20.11 7.42
CA VAL A 47 4.27 19.67 8.66
C VAL A 47 4.87 20.88 9.37
N TYR A 48 4.31 21.27 10.51
CA TYR A 48 4.81 22.40 11.30
C TYR A 48 6.00 21.97 12.17
N MET A 49 7.21 22.48 11.88
CA MET A 49 8.40 22.21 12.68
C MET A 49 8.53 23.25 13.80
N VAL A 50 8.61 22.81 15.05
CA VAL A 50 8.69 23.69 16.21
C VAL A 50 9.83 23.25 17.12
N GLU A 51 10.77 24.16 17.39
CA GLU A 51 11.87 23.90 18.31
C GLU A 51 11.41 24.03 19.77
N ARG A 52 11.84 23.07 20.59
CA ARG A 52 11.62 23.04 22.03
C ARG A 52 12.92 22.62 22.72
N LYS A 53 13.21 23.26 23.85
CA LYS A 53 14.34 22.86 24.68
C LYS A 53 13.93 21.71 25.58
N LEU A 54 14.81 20.73 25.74
CA LEU A 54 14.73 19.77 26.83
C LEU A 54 14.95 20.51 28.15
N GLN A 55 14.13 20.20 29.15
CA GLN A 55 14.25 20.72 30.50
C GLN A 55 14.50 19.55 31.43
N PHE A 56 15.48 19.69 32.31
CA PHE A 56 15.78 18.66 33.31
C PHE A 56 14.86 18.83 34.52
N THR A 57 14.26 17.74 35.00
CA THR A 57 13.36 17.74 36.14
C THR A 57 13.45 16.43 36.94
N GLY A 58 13.19 16.50 38.25
CA GLY A 58 13.07 15.31 39.11
C GLY A 58 14.35 14.48 39.27
N GLY A 59 15.53 15.04 39.03
CA GLY A 59 16.83 14.40 39.30
C GLY A 59 17.26 13.30 38.31
N SER A 60 16.35 12.75 37.51
CA SER A 60 16.65 11.67 36.56
C SER A 60 15.84 11.74 35.25
N SER A 61 15.09 12.81 35.00
CA SER A 61 14.20 12.88 33.82
C SER A 61 14.34 14.19 33.05
N PHE A 62 14.09 14.11 31.74
CA PHE A 62 13.95 15.28 30.89
C PHE A 62 12.50 15.41 30.44
N ILE A 63 12.04 16.65 30.31
CA ILE A 63 10.73 16.99 29.76
C ILE A 63 10.89 17.91 28.55
N VAL A 64 9.98 17.79 27.59
CA VAL A 64 9.84 18.69 26.44
C VAL A 64 8.40 19.20 26.39
N SER A 65 8.22 20.51 26.20
CA SER A 65 6.88 21.09 26.16
C SER A 65 6.24 20.92 24.78
N LEU A 66 5.05 20.30 24.73
CA LEU A 66 4.32 20.09 23.49
C LEU A 66 3.75 21.41 22.93
N PRO A 67 3.64 21.56 21.59
CA PRO A 67 3.06 22.77 21.00
C PRO A 67 1.59 22.96 21.43
N LYS A 68 1.26 24.13 22.00
CA LYS A 68 -0.09 24.44 22.48
C LYS A 68 -1.19 24.21 21.44
N GLN A 69 -0.93 24.59 20.18
CA GLN A 69 -1.90 24.38 19.09
C GLN A 69 -2.16 22.89 18.81
N TRP A 70 -1.15 22.04 18.88
CA TRP A 70 -1.30 20.60 18.72
C TRP A 70 -2.12 20.02 19.88
N VAL A 71 -1.79 20.39 21.13
CA VAL A 71 -2.54 19.97 22.34
C VAL A 71 -4.02 20.30 22.20
N SER A 72 -4.36 21.55 21.80
CA SER A 72 -5.75 21.98 21.62
C SER A 72 -6.45 21.27 20.46
N LYS A 73 -5.81 21.12 19.29
CA LYS A 73 -6.39 20.42 18.13
C LYS A 73 -6.63 18.94 18.41
N SER A 74 -5.77 18.32 19.21
CA SER A 74 -5.90 16.92 19.62
C SER A 74 -6.86 16.73 20.81
N GLY A 75 -7.54 17.77 21.28
CA GLY A 75 -8.49 17.68 22.40
C GLY A 75 -7.85 17.31 23.74
N LEU A 76 -6.54 17.52 23.89
CA LEU A 76 -5.79 17.14 25.08
C LEU A 76 -5.88 18.21 26.16
N LYS A 77 -5.89 17.77 27.42
CA LYS A 77 -5.88 18.61 28.62
C LYS A 77 -4.77 18.17 29.56
N THR A 78 -4.50 18.96 30.59
CA THR A 78 -3.56 18.55 31.66
C THR A 78 -3.96 17.18 32.21
N GLY A 79 -3.01 16.25 32.29
CA GLY A 79 -3.24 14.87 32.72
C GLY A 79 -3.65 13.91 31.59
N SER A 80 -3.89 14.39 30.35
CA SER A 80 -4.05 13.51 29.20
C SER A 80 -2.78 12.69 28.95
N ILE A 81 -2.94 11.41 28.64
CA ILE A 81 -1.84 10.50 28.35
C ILE A 81 -1.48 10.60 26.86
N VAL A 82 -0.20 10.51 26.55
CA VAL A 82 0.32 10.38 25.18
C VAL A 82 1.15 9.11 25.08
N HIS A 83 1.17 8.50 23.90
CA HIS A 83 2.16 7.49 23.55
C HIS A 83 3.41 8.18 22.99
N ILE A 84 4.57 7.65 23.34
CA ILE A 84 5.85 8.02 22.75
C ILE A 84 6.41 6.73 22.14
N LEU A 85 6.44 6.68 20.81
CA LEU A 85 7.07 5.60 20.07
C LEU A 85 8.50 6.04 19.73
N GLN A 86 9.48 5.22 20.07
CA GLN A 86 10.85 5.42 19.63
C GLN A 86 11.10 4.58 18.39
N GLU A 87 11.42 5.24 17.29
CA GLU A 87 11.80 4.60 16.03
C GLU A 87 13.27 4.14 16.08
N LYS A 88 13.65 3.24 15.18
CA LYS A 88 15.03 2.73 15.10
C LYS A 88 16.08 3.81 14.82
N ASP A 89 15.71 4.87 14.11
CA ASP A 89 16.58 6.02 13.83
C ASP A 89 16.76 6.96 15.04
N GLY A 90 16.18 6.60 16.19
CA GLY A 90 16.22 7.38 17.42
C GLY A 90 15.19 8.51 17.47
N SER A 91 14.37 8.70 16.43
CA SER A 91 13.30 9.69 16.44
C SER A 91 12.17 9.28 17.39
N LEU A 92 11.50 10.28 17.99
CA LEU A 92 10.37 10.07 18.89
C LEU A 92 9.09 10.56 18.22
N HIS A 93 8.14 9.64 18.05
CA HIS A 93 6.79 9.96 17.58
C HIS A 93 5.84 10.07 18.78
N ILE A 94 5.28 11.26 19.00
CA ILE A 94 4.33 11.50 20.08
C ILE A 94 2.92 11.51 19.52
N THR A 95 2.06 10.62 20.02
CA THR A 95 0.65 10.54 19.64
C THR A 95 -0.23 10.62 20.88
N PRO A 96 -1.43 11.21 20.80
CA PRO A 96 -2.41 11.10 21.89
C PRO A 96 -2.68 9.62 22.21
N LYS A 97 -2.68 9.22 23.49
CA LYS A 97 -3.27 7.94 23.89
C LYS A 97 -4.76 8.10 23.69
N LYS A 98 -5.29 7.53 22.59
CA LYS A 98 -6.68 7.61 22.10
C LYS A 98 -7.53 8.49 23.01
N VAL A 99 -7.60 9.79 22.70
CA VAL A 99 -8.85 10.48 23.03
C VAL A 99 -9.88 9.66 22.25
N GLU A 100 -10.94 9.20 22.90
CA GLU A 100 -12.11 8.64 22.22
C GLU A 100 -12.68 9.73 21.28
N SER A 101 -12.00 9.99 20.16
CA SER A 101 -12.65 10.50 18.98
C SER A 101 -13.59 9.38 18.58
N GLY A 102 -14.87 9.71 18.36
CA GLY A 102 -15.79 8.77 17.74
C GLY A 102 -15.20 8.17 16.45
N PRO A 103 -15.86 7.15 15.87
CA PRO A 103 -15.37 6.49 14.66
C PRO A 103 -14.95 7.52 13.61
N LYS A 104 -13.80 7.32 12.95
CA LYS A 104 -13.36 8.17 11.83
C LYS A 104 -14.45 8.13 10.77
N GLU A 105 -15.25 9.19 10.69
CA GLU A 105 -16.41 9.25 9.80
C GLU A 105 -16.05 9.90 8.47
N SER A 106 -16.46 9.28 7.37
CA SER A 106 -16.39 9.85 6.03
C SER A 106 -17.77 9.92 5.41
N THR A 107 -18.14 11.08 4.86
CA THR A 107 -19.39 11.25 4.11
C THR A 107 -19.10 11.39 2.62
N ILE A 108 -19.71 10.54 1.81
CA ILE A 108 -19.59 10.51 0.35
C ILE A 108 -20.94 10.89 -0.26
N LEU A 109 -20.93 11.82 -1.21
CA LEU A 109 -22.12 12.16 -1.99
C LEU A 109 -22.12 11.38 -3.31
N LYS A 110 -23.13 10.52 -3.51
CA LYS A 110 -23.35 9.83 -4.78
C LYS A 110 -23.91 10.81 -5.81
N ARG A 111 -23.01 11.44 -6.58
CA ARG A 111 -23.32 12.40 -7.66
C ARG A 111 -22.99 11.87 -9.07
N GLY A 112 -22.27 10.77 -9.16
CA GLY A 112 -21.76 10.20 -10.41
C GLY A 112 -22.11 8.73 -10.57
N SER A 113 -21.29 8.00 -11.32
CA SER A 113 -21.46 6.56 -11.54
C SER A 113 -21.30 5.76 -10.24
N THR A 114 -21.88 4.55 -10.25
CA THR A 114 -21.64 3.51 -9.23
C THR A 114 -20.15 3.27 -9.03
N THR A 115 -19.38 3.18 -10.12
CA THR A 115 -17.92 2.99 -10.08
C THR A 115 -17.20 4.12 -9.35
N SER A 116 -17.54 5.39 -9.62
CA SER A 116 -16.91 6.53 -8.92
C SER A 116 -17.24 6.53 -7.43
N THR A 117 -18.48 6.17 -7.08
CA THR A 117 -18.92 6.09 -5.69
C THR A 117 -18.21 4.96 -4.95
N LEU A 118 -18.10 3.79 -5.58
CA LEU A 118 -17.34 2.65 -5.04
C LEU A 118 -15.87 2.99 -4.80
N THR A 119 -15.22 3.65 -5.77
CA THR A 119 -13.83 4.13 -5.61
C THR A 119 -13.69 5.05 -4.40
N ASN A 120 -14.65 5.96 -4.18
CA ASN A 120 -14.63 6.85 -3.01
C ASN A 120 -14.84 6.07 -1.70
N ILE A 121 -15.69 5.03 -1.70
CA ILE A 121 -15.89 4.16 -0.53
C ILE A 121 -14.59 3.41 -0.20
N VAL A 122 -13.94 2.80 -1.21
CA VAL A 122 -12.65 2.12 -1.05
C VAL A 122 -11.57 3.10 -0.57
N ALA A 123 -11.52 4.31 -1.12
CA ALA A 123 -10.57 5.33 -0.69
C ALA A 123 -10.77 5.74 0.77
N ALA A 124 -12.02 5.97 1.19
CA ALA A 124 -12.35 6.26 2.59
C ALA A 124 -11.98 5.09 3.51
N TYR A 125 -12.25 3.85 3.08
CA TYR A 125 -11.88 2.64 3.81
C TYR A 125 -10.37 2.52 4.00
N ILE A 126 -9.56 2.70 2.95
CA ILE A 126 -8.09 2.66 3.04
C ILE A 126 -7.58 3.79 3.93
N ALA A 127 -8.20 4.97 3.88
CA ALA A 127 -7.90 6.12 4.74
C ALA A 127 -8.39 5.95 6.20
N GLY A 128 -8.67 4.71 6.62
CA GLY A 128 -8.98 4.38 8.01
C GLY A 128 -10.35 4.84 8.49
N ALA A 129 -11.31 5.16 7.60
CA ALA A 129 -12.66 5.54 8.04
C ALA A 129 -13.36 4.35 8.71
N ASP A 130 -13.74 4.47 9.97
CA ASP A 130 -14.47 3.44 10.73
C ASP A 130 -15.97 3.46 10.39
N LYS A 131 -16.47 4.61 9.91
CA LYS A 131 -17.85 4.80 9.47
C LYS A 131 -17.88 5.53 8.14
N ILE A 132 -18.62 4.99 7.18
CA ILE A 132 -18.76 5.56 5.84
C ILE A 132 -20.24 5.80 5.56
N ILE A 133 -20.62 7.05 5.35
CA ILE A 133 -21.98 7.45 5.03
C ILE A 133 -22.04 7.82 3.55
N VAL A 134 -22.85 7.09 2.77
CA VAL A 134 -23.10 7.41 1.36
C VAL A 134 -24.47 8.05 1.27
N LYS A 135 -24.54 9.32 0.82
CA LYS A 135 -25.80 10.05 0.63
C LYS A 135 -26.12 10.20 -0.85
N GLY A 136 -27.38 10.02 -1.21
CA GLY A 136 -27.91 10.11 -2.57
C GLY A 136 -28.99 9.06 -2.82
N LYS A 137 -29.55 9.07 -4.04
CA LYS A 137 -30.52 8.05 -4.47
C LYS A 137 -29.81 6.74 -4.81
N ASP A 138 -30.49 5.62 -4.56
CA ASP A 138 -30.07 4.27 -4.96
C ASP A 138 -28.63 3.98 -4.49
N THR A 139 -28.38 4.17 -3.19
CA THR A 139 -27.06 3.94 -2.59
C THR A 139 -26.85 2.49 -2.16
N ALA A 140 -27.92 1.71 -1.98
CA ALA A 140 -27.87 0.34 -1.50
C ALA A 140 -27.00 -0.58 -2.38
N GLU A 141 -27.19 -0.56 -3.70
CA GLU A 141 -26.46 -1.43 -4.64
C GLU A 141 -24.94 -1.24 -4.55
N VAL A 142 -24.47 0.02 -4.59
CA VAL A 142 -23.04 0.32 -4.51
C VAL A 142 -22.44 0.03 -3.13
N CYS A 143 -23.23 0.20 -2.07
CA CYS A 143 -22.80 -0.13 -0.71
C CYS A 143 -22.71 -1.63 -0.50
N GLU A 144 -23.63 -2.42 -1.09
CA GLU A 144 -23.57 -3.88 -1.05
C GLU A 144 -22.37 -4.41 -1.83
N GLU A 145 -22.07 -3.84 -3.01
CA GLU A 145 -20.84 -4.15 -3.74
C GLU A 145 -19.59 -3.84 -2.90
N ALA A 146 -19.57 -2.71 -2.20
CA ALA A 146 -18.48 -2.35 -1.29
C ALA A 146 -18.35 -3.33 -0.11
N ARG A 147 -19.48 -3.74 0.48
CA ARG A 147 -19.55 -4.72 1.59
C ARG A 147 -18.92 -6.06 1.20
N LEU A 148 -19.21 -6.53 -0.01
CA LEU A 148 -18.64 -7.78 -0.54
C LEU A 148 -17.12 -7.68 -0.78
N ARG A 149 -16.62 -6.49 -1.14
CA ARG A 149 -15.20 -6.24 -1.46
C ARG A 149 -14.34 -5.81 -0.27
N LEU A 150 -14.92 -5.32 0.82
CA LEU A 150 -14.16 -4.72 1.92
C LEU A 150 -14.33 -5.55 3.19
N SER A 151 -13.22 -6.13 3.66
CA SER A 151 -13.21 -6.98 4.84
C SER A 151 -13.68 -6.24 6.09
N GLY A 152 -14.69 -6.76 6.77
CA GLY A 152 -15.25 -6.19 8.00
C GLY A 152 -16.12 -4.95 7.80
N LEU A 153 -16.35 -4.49 6.56
CA LEU A 153 -17.32 -3.44 6.29
C LEU A 153 -18.73 -4.05 6.26
N GLU A 154 -19.65 -3.52 7.06
CA GLU A 154 -21.05 -3.95 7.12
C GLU A 154 -21.99 -2.76 6.97
N ILE A 155 -23.15 -2.97 6.35
CA ILE A 155 -24.21 -1.97 6.26
C ILE A 155 -25.00 -2.00 7.57
N VAL A 156 -25.05 -0.87 8.28
CA VAL A 156 -25.71 -0.74 9.60
C VAL A 156 -27.00 0.06 9.56
N GLU A 157 -27.15 0.97 8.59
CA GLU A 157 -28.41 1.66 8.32
C GLU A 157 -28.61 1.79 6.81
N GLU A 158 -29.84 1.57 6.36
CA GLU A 158 -30.23 1.79 4.98
C GLU A 158 -31.54 2.60 4.94
N HIS A 159 -31.52 3.69 4.18
CA HIS A 159 -32.65 4.57 3.94
C HIS A 159 -32.72 4.95 2.47
N GLN A 160 -33.84 5.55 2.03
CA GLN A 160 -34.05 5.94 0.62
C GLN A 160 -32.98 6.90 0.07
N ASP A 161 -32.38 7.74 0.91
CA ASP A 161 -31.45 8.80 0.52
C ASP A 161 -30.06 8.67 1.16
N LYS A 162 -29.84 7.65 2.01
CA LYS A 162 -28.54 7.38 2.64
C LYS A 162 -28.36 5.91 2.98
N THR A 163 -27.12 5.44 2.88
CA THR A 163 -26.66 4.16 3.45
C THR A 163 -25.48 4.44 4.38
N VAL A 164 -25.48 3.83 5.55
CA VAL A 164 -24.42 3.94 6.56
C VAL A 164 -23.73 2.59 6.69
N MET A 165 -22.42 2.60 6.53
CA MET A 165 -21.57 1.42 6.69
C MET A 165 -20.60 1.62 7.86
N GLN A 166 -20.27 0.54 8.55
CA GLN A 166 -19.32 0.53 9.66
C GLN A 166 -18.30 -0.59 9.47
N VAL A 167 -17.05 -0.32 9.83
CA VAL A 167 -15.95 -1.28 9.79
C VAL A 167 -15.80 -1.93 11.17
N PHE A 168 -15.94 -3.25 11.23
CA PHE A 168 -15.78 -4.09 12.42
C PHE A 168 -14.47 -4.90 12.39
N ALA A 169 -13.36 -4.28 12.02
CA ALA A 169 -12.05 -4.91 12.05
C ALA A 169 -11.28 -4.46 13.31
N ASN A 170 -10.89 -5.39 14.17
CA ASN A 170 -9.96 -5.07 15.27
C ASN A 170 -8.53 -5.02 14.72
N GLU A 171 -8.11 -3.84 14.27
CA GLU A 171 -6.82 -3.65 13.60
C GLU A 171 -5.63 -3.75 14.56
N GLU A 172 -5.84 -3.62 15.87
CA GLU A 172 -4.79 -3.75 16.89
C GLU A 172 -4.23 -5.19 16.97
N ASP A 173 -5.03 -6.19 16.57
CA ASP A 173 -4.62 -7.60 16.52
C ASP A 173 -3.97 -8.00 15.17
N LEU A 174 -3.99 -7.11 14.18
CA LEU A 174 -3.58 -7.40 12.81
C LEU A 174 -2.11 -7.05 12.55
N ILE A 175 -1.23 -7.94 13.00
CA ILE A 175 0.22 -7.84 12.72
C ILE A 175 0.46 -7.98 11.21
N PHE A 176 1.13 -6.98 10.61
CA PHE A 176 1.44 -6.93 9.16
C PHE A 176 2.02 -8.24 8.62
N ALA A 177 3.00 -8.83 9.32
CA ALA A 177 3.63 -10.08 8.90
C ALA A 177 2.62 -11.25 8.79
N THR A 178 1.62 -11.29 9.69
CA THR A 178 0.56 -12.31 9.67
C THR A 178 -0.37 -12.10 8.48
N LEU A 179 -0.78 -10.86 8.20
CA LEU A 179 -1.61 -10.56 7.04
C LEU A 179 -0.88 -10.81 5.72
N LEU A 180 0.39 -10.45 5.63
CA LEU A 180 1.23 -10.69 4.45
C LEU A 180 1.36 -12.20 4.17
N LYS A 181 1.59 -13.01 5.21
CA LYS A 181 1.58 -14.48 5.11
C LYS A 181 0.24 -15.01 4.61
N ARG A 182 -0.89 -14.49 5.11
CA ARG A 182 -2.22 -14.90 4.62
C ARG A 182 -2.42 -14.57 3.15
N LEU A 183 -2.03 -13.36 2.74
CA LEU A 183 -2.10 -12.96 1.33
C LEU A 183 -1.26 -13.90 0.45
N TYR A 184 -0.02 -14.21 0.86
CA TYR A 184 0.81 -15.19 0.17
C TYR A 184 0.16 -16.58 0.06
N LEU A 185 -0.46 -17.09 1.12
CA LEU A 185 -1.12 -18.40 1.05
C LEU A 185 -2.26 -18.43 0.03
N VAL A 186 -3.02 -17.34 -0.09
CA VAL A 186 -4.08 -17.22 -1.11
C VAL A 186 -3.48 -17.19 -2.51
N THR A 187 -2.44 -16.39 -2.73
CA THR A 187 -1.80 -16.27 -4.05
C THR A 187 -1.03 -17.53 -4.45
N ASP A 188 -0.44 -18.27 -3.50
CA ASP A 188 0.19 -19.58 -3.74
C ASP A 188 -0.85 -20.61 -4.21
N VAL A 189 -2.03 -20.63 -3.59
CA VAL A 189 -3.16 -21.45 -4.05
C VAL A 189 -3.58 -21.04 -5.47
N MET A 190 -3.69 -19.74 -5.75
CA MET A 190 -4.01 -19.20 -7.09
C MET A 190 -3.00 -19.69 -8.14
N CYS A 191 -1.70 -19.55 -7.87
CA CYS A 191 -0.63 -20.04 -8.74
C CYS A 191 -0.71 -21.58 -8.97
N ASN A 192 -1.05 -22.36 -7.94
CA ASN A 192 -1.23 -23.80 -8.07
C ASN A 192 -2.44 -24.17 -8.95
N LEU A 193 -3.52 -23.40 -8.92
CA LEU A 193 -4.65 -23.57 -9.86
C LEU A 193 -4.19 -23.31 -11.30
N ALA A 194 -3.41 -22.25 -11.54
CA ALA A 194 -2.85 -21.93 -12.85
C ALA A 194 -1.97 -23.06 -13.41
N ILE A 195 -1.10 -23.65 -12.58
CA ILE A 195 -0.29 -24.83 -12.94
C ILE A 195 -1.17 -26.03 -13.34
N ARG A 196 -2.27 -26.27 -12.61
CA ARG A 196 -3.22 -27.36 -12.90
C ARG A 196 -3.99 -27.14 -14.20
N CYS A 197 -4.41 -25.91 -14.46
CA CYS A 197 -5.06 -25.49 -15.70
C CYS A 197 -4.17 -25.82 -16.92
N LEU A 198 -2.88 -25.44 -16.87
CA LEU A 198 -1.91 -25.71 -17.94
C LEU A 198 -1.56 -27.20 -18.11
N SER A 199 -1.55 -27.97 -17.02
CA SER A 199 -1.11 -29.38 -17.06
C SER A 199 -2.21 -30.37 -17.45
N LYS A 200 -3.46 -30.15 -17.05
CA LYS A 200 -4.55 -31.15 -17.14
C LYS A 200 -5.84 -30.65 -17.83
N LYS A 201 -5.86 -29.43 -18.37
CA LYS A 201 -7.07 -28.75 -18.90
C LYS A 201 -8.27 -28.71 -17.93
N GLN A 202 -8.00 -28.63 -16.63
CA GLN A 202 -9.07 -28.49 -15.65
C GLN A 202 -9.68 -27.08 -15.76
N ASP A 203 -11.00 -26.98 -15.85
CA ASP A 203 -11.68 -25.69 -15.80
C ASP A 203 -11.77 -25.23 -14.34
N LEU A 204 -10.79 -24.42 -13.92
CA LEU A 204 -10.71 -23.84 -12.58
C LEU A 204 -10.95 -22.32 -12.60
N ARG A 205 -11.48 -21.74 -13.69
CA ARG A 205 -11.63 -20.28 -13.82
C ARG A 205 -12.47 -19.65 -12.72
N ARG A 206 -13.57 -20.31 -12.32
CA ARG A 206 -14.42 -19.83 -11.21
C ARG A 206 -13.71 -19.87 -9.85
N GLU A 207 -12.90 -20.88 -9.61
CA GLU A 207 -12.12 -20.97 -8.38
C GLU A 207 -10.99 -19.93 -8.39
N ALA A 208 -10.33 -19.75 -9.54
CA ALA A 208 -9.32 -18.72 -9.73
C ALA A 208 -9.88 -17.32 -9.42
N GLN A 209 -11.02 -16.97 -10.02
CA GLN A 209 -11.69 -15.69 -9.76
C GLN A 209 -12.02 -15.50 -8.27
N ARG A 210 -12.43 -16.56 -7.55
CA ARG A 210 -12.67 -16.46 -6.11
C ARG A 210 -11.39 -16.17 -5.33
N ARG A 211 -10.27 -16.82 -5.69
CA ARG A 211 -8.97 -16.58 -5.03
C ARG A 211 -8.40 -15.21 -5.32
N ASP A 212 -8.61 -14.70 -6.52
CA ASP A 212 -8.27 -13.33 -6.89
C ASP A 212 -9.04 -12.31 -6.02
N ASN A 213 -10.37 -12.48 -5.92
CA ASN A 213 -11.18 -11.66 -5.02
C ASN A 213 -10.74 -11.79 -3.54
N ASP A 214 -10.36 -12.98 -3.06
CA ASP A 214 -9.82 -13.16 -1.72
C ASP A 214 -8.50 -12.37 -1.52
N ALA A 215 -7.63 -12.36 -2.54
CA ALA A 215 -6.37 -11.61 -2.52
C ALA A 215 -6.62 -10.09 -2.51
N ASP A 216 -7.54 -9.58 -3.33
CA ASP A 216 -7.98 -8.19 -3.36
C ASP A 216 -8.47 -7.71 -1.99
N ARG A 217 -9.36 -8.49 -1.37
CA ARG A 217 -9.93 -8.18 -0.06
C ARG A 217 -8.86 -8.10 1.03
N LEU A 218 -7.88 -9.00 0.98
CA LEU A 218 -6.74 -8.99 1.90
C LEU A 218 -5.80 -7.81 1.62
N TYR A 219 -5.51 -7.50 0.35
CA TYR A 219 -4.73 -6.33 -0.04
C TYR A 219 -5.35 -5.04 0.52
N LEU A 220 -6.65 -4.83 0.32
CA LEU A 220 -7.35 -3.64 0.81
C LEU A 220 -7.32 -3.54 2.35
N LEU A 221 -7.52 -4.67 3.05
CA LEU A 221 -7.40 -4.73 4.51
C LEU A 221 -5.98 -4.38 4.99
N ILE A 222 -4.95 -4.91 4.34
CA ILE A 222 -3.56 -4.62 4.69
C ILE A 222 -3.25 -3.14 4.46
N MET A 223 -3.71 -2.55 3.36
CA MET A 223 -3.53 -1.13 3.08
C MET A 223 -4.18 -0.25 4.14
N ARG A 224 -5.38 -0.61 4.60
CA ARG A 224 -6.05 0.06 5.73
C ARG A 224 -5.28 -0.08 7.05
N CYS A 225 -4.76 -1.27 7.35
CA CYS A 225 -3.94 -1.49 8.55
C CYS A 225 -2.64 -0.67 8.49
N LEU A 226 -1.99 -0.62 7.33
CA LEU A 226 -0.78 0.20 7.11
C LEU A 226 -1.05 1.70 7.29
N TYR A 227 -2.25 2.17 6.92
CA TYR A 227 -2.67 3.55 7.16
C TYR A 227 -2.85 3.87 8.66
N ASN A 228 -3.32 2.90 9.46
CA ASN A 228 -3.67 3.12 10.86
C ASN A 228 -2.54 2.81 11.85
N THR A 229 -1.66 1.86 11.56
CA THR A 229 -0.62 1.38 12.50
C THR A 229 0.70 2.16 12.45
N ALA A 230 0.92 2.97 11.44
CA ALA A 230 2.13 3.76 11.28
C ALA A 230 1.77 5.22 10.96
N GLY A 231 2.64 6.15 11.33
CA GLY A 231 2.73 7.43 10.63
C GLY A 231 2.83 7.20 9.09
N PRO A 232 2.70 8.27 8.30
CA PRO A 232 2.38 8.20 6.87
C PRO A 232 3.15 7.08 6.13
N TYR A 233 2.41 6.07 5.67
CA TYR A 233 2.76 5.05 4.66
C TYR A 233 4.20 4.51 4.71
N SER A 234 4.42 3.24 5.06
CA SER A 234 5.65 2.56 4.63
C SER A 234 5.51 2.19 3.15
N PRO A 235 6.09 2.97 2.20
CA PRO A 235 5.83 2.77 0.77
C PRO A 235 6.38 1.43 0.29
N MET A 236 7.40 0.93 1.00
CA MET A 236 8.03 -0.36 0.78
C MET A 236 7.08 -1.52 1.11
N LYS A 237 6.41 -1.47 2.28
CA LYS A 237 5.40 -2.47 2.66
C LYS A 237 4.22 -2.44 1.70
N ALA A 238 3.70 -1.27 1.36
CA ALA A 238 2.60 -1.13 0.41
C ALA A 238 2.94 -1.72 -0.97
N THR A 239 4.16 -1.45 -1.46
CA THR A 239 4.64 -1.99 -2.74
C THR A 239 4.78 -3.52 -2.69
N ALA A 240 5.26 -4.09 -1.58
CA ALA A 240 5.36 -5.54 -1.42
C ALA A 240 3.99 -6.23 -1.44
N VAL A 241 3.01 -5.68 -0.70
CA VAL A 241 1.64 -6.22 -0.67
C VAL A 241 1.02 -6.15 -2.06
N ARG A 242 1.20 -5.04 -2.78
CA ARG A 242 0.74 -4.90 -4.16
C ARG A 242 1.41 -5.88 -5.11
N ALA A 243 2.73 -6.09 -4.99
CA ALA A 243 3.43 -7.05 -5.85
C ALA A 243 2.88 -8.47 -5.66
N ILE A 244 2.53 -8.84 -4.43
CA ILE A 244 1.89 -10.13 -4.13
C ILE A 244 0.48 -10.20 -4.74
N GLU A 245 -0.36 -9.16 -4.56
CA GLU A 245 -1.70 -9.13 -5.15
C GLU A 245 -1.65 -9.24 -6.68
N ARG A 246 -0.75 -8.50 -7.36
CA ARG A 246 -0.55 -8.63 -8.81
C ARG A 246 -0.18 -10.03 -9.28
N VAL A 247 0.48 -10.84 -8.46
CA VAL A 247 0.75 -12.26 -8.79
C VAL A 247 -0.56 -13.06 -8.85
N ALA A 248 -1.56 -12.73 -8.03
CA ALA A 248 -2.89 -13.32 -8.11
C ALA A 248 -3.59 -12.97 -9.44
N ASP A 249 -3.60 -11.69 -9.84
CA ASP A 249 -4.18 -11.23 -11.12
C ASP A 249 -3.63 -12.07 -12.30
N HIS A 250 -2.31 -12.24 -12.34
CA HIS A 250 -1.65 -13.01 -13.40
C HIS A 250 -1.94 -14.51 -13.28
N GLY A 251 -2.11 -15.04 -12.06
CA GLY A 251 -2.59 -16.41 -11.86
C GLY A 251 -4.00 -16.62 -12.42
N GLU A 252 -4.91 -15.67 -12.21
CA GLU A 252 -6.26 -15.70 -12.77
C GLU A 252 -6.23 -15.62 -14.30
N SER A 253 -5.44 -14.68 -14.85
CA SER A 253 -5.21 -14.54 -16.29
C SER A 253 -4.74 -15.86 -16.93
N ILE A 254 -3.76 -16.54 -16.31
CA ILE A 254 -3.27 -17.84 -16.78
C ILE A 254 -4.40 -18.89 -16.78
N CYS A 255 -5.23 -18.94 -15.74
CA CYS A 255 -6.38 -19.86 -15.71
C CYS A 255 -7.36 -19.55 -16.85
N ASN A 256 -7.64 -18.27 -17.09
CA ASN A 256 -8.56 -17.83 -18.14
C ASN A 256 -8.03 -18.18 -19.53
N ILE A 257 -6.77 -17.89 -19.83
CA ILE A 257 -6.20 -18.12 -21.16
C ILE A 257 -5.89 -19.60 -21.43
N SER A 258 -5.68 -20.40 -20.38
CA SER A 258 -5.39 -21.83 -20.51
C SER A 258 -6.47 -22.62 -21.27
N SER A 259 -7.73 -22.17 -21.26
CA SER A 259 -8.82 -22.86 -21.97
C SER A 259 -8.66 -22.83 -23.49
N THR A 260 -7.95 -21.82 -24.01
CA THR A 260 -7.64 -21.65 -25.43
C THR A 260 -6.51 -22.59 -25.88
N LEU A 261 -5.74 -23.13 -24.94
CA LEU A 261 -4.57 -23.96 -25.21
C LEU A 261 -4.84 -25.44 -24.96
N ALA A 262 -4.02 -26.29 -25.59
CA ALA A 262 -3.93 -27.70 -25.21
C ALA A 262 -3.07 -27.84 -23.95
N PRO A 263 -3.31 -28.86 -23.10
CA PRO A 263 -2.44 -29.17 -21.99
C PRO A 263 -0.99 -29.24 -22.38
N ASN A 264 -0.15 -28.53 -21.63
CA ASN A 264 1.27 -28.45 -21.89
C ASN A 264 2.04 -28.60 -20.57
N PRO A 265 2.42 -29.84 -20.20
CA PRO A 265 3.19 -30.11 -19.00
C PRO A 265 4.52 -29.34 -18.92
N ALA A 266 5.13 -29.00 -20.06
CA ALA A 266 6.35 -28.22 -20.08
C ALA A 266 6.11 -26.76 -19.66
N LEU A 267 5.00 -26.15 -20.11
CA LEU A 267 4.57 -24.83 -19.63
C LEU A 267 4.20 -24.85 -18.15
N ALA A 268 3.49 -25.89 -17.71
CA ALA A 268 3.15 -26.06 -16.30
C ALA A 268 4.40 -26.21 -15.42
N SER A 269 5.42 -26.94 -15.89
CA SER A 269 6.71 -27.06 -15.21
C SER A 269 7.45 -25.73 -15.13
N LEU A 270 7.46 -24.97 -16.23
CA LEU A 270 8.09 -23.64 -16.25
C LEU A 270 7.41 -22.68 -15.27
N LEU A 271 6.07 -22.65 -15.25
CA LEU A 271 5.31 -21.86 -14.27
C LEU A 271 5.63 -22.30 -12.85
N LYS A 272 5.71 -23.61 -12.58
CA LYS A 272 6.06 -24.12 -11.25
C LYS A 272 7.42 -23.63 -10.77
N GLU A 273 8.41 -23.53 -11.64
CA GLU A 273 9.73 -22.97 -11.30
C GLU A 273 9.65 -21.48 -10.96
N ILE A 274 8.84 -20.71 -11.71
CA ILE A 274 8.55 -19.30 -11.42
C ILE A 274 7.83 -19.14 -10.07
N VAL A 275 6.87 -20.02 -9.77
CA VAL A 275 6.12 -20.01 -8.50
C VAL A 275 7.01 -20.41 -7.31
N ASN A 276 7.96 -21.31 -7.50
CA ASN A 276 8.97 -21.61 -6.47
C ASN A 276 9.86 -20.38 -6.19
N PHE A 277 10.31 -19.69 -7.24
CA PHE A 277 11.04 -18.43 -7.08
C PHE A 277 10.22 -17.37 -6.34
N TYR A 278 8.92 -17.26 -6.66
CA TYR A 278 7.98 -16.40 -5.94
C TYR A 278 7.89 -16.74 -4.44
N SER A 279 7.77 -18.03 -4.09
CA SER A 279 7.76 -18.48 -2.69
C SER A 279 9.03 -18.07 -1.93
N GLU A 280 10.20 -18.25 -2.55
CA GLU A 280 11.49 -17.83 -1.99
C GLU A 280 11.57 -16.31 -1.80
N ALA A 281 11.10 -15.53 -2.78
CA ALA A 281 11.05 -14.07 -2.70
C ALA A 281 10.10 -13.56 -1.59
N VAL A 282 8.96 -14.21 -1.40
CA VAL A 282 8.05 -13.90 -0.29
C VAL A 282 8.68 -14.20 1.07
N LYS A 283 9.47 -15.28 1.16
CA LYS A 283 10.21 -15.58 2.39
C LYS A 283 11.19 -14.44 2.73
N CYS A 284 11.92 -13.92 1.75
CA CYS A 284 12.82 -12.78 1.94
C CYS A 284 12.11 -11.56 2.55
N ILE A 285 10.92 -11.19 2.06
CA ILE A 285 10.20 -10.00 2.58
C ILE A 285 9.57 -10.24 3.96
N ILE A 286 9.14 -11.47 4.26
CA ILE A 286 8.60 -11.82 5.58
C ILE A 286 9.70 -11.81 6.64
N GLU A 287 10.87 -12.35 6.31
CA GLU A 287 12.03 -12.45 7.21
C GLU A 287 12.87 -11.16 7.21
N VAL A 288 12.60 -10.23 6.29
CA VAL A 288 13.39 -9.02 6.05
C VAL A 288 14.87 -9.38 5.84
N LYS A 289 15.11 -10.35 4.97
CA LYS A 289 16.44 -10.91 4.69
C LYS A 289 16.68 -10.97 3.19
N PHE A 290 17.79 -10.37 2.76
CA PHE A 290 18.26 -10.49 1.39
C PHE A 290 18.96 -11.83 1.15
N ASP A 291 18.68 -12.44 0.00
CA ASP A 291 19.38 -13.62 -0.51
C ASP A 291 19.91 -13.31 -1.90
N GLU A 292 21.22 -13.08 -1.99
CA GLU A 292 21.90 -12.73 -3.24
C GLU A 292 21.80 -13.84 -4.30
N SER A 293 21.68 -15.10 -3.88
CA SER A 293 21.60 -16.23 -4.81
C SER A 293 20.35 -16.17 -5.71
N LEU A 294 19.30 -15.46 -5.26
CA LEU A 294 18.09 -15.24 -6.03
C LEU A 294 18.31 -14.33 -7.25
N LEU A 295 19.34 -13.47 -7.25
CA LEU A 295 19.65 -12.61 -8.40
C LEU A 295 20.03 -13.44 -9.63
N ASP A 296 20.92 -14.41 -9.45
CA ASP A 296 21.39 -15.25 -10.56
C ASP A 296 20.35 -16.29 -10.95
N LYS A 297 19.56 -16.77 -9.97
CA LYS A 297 18.40 -17.63 -10.24
C LYS A 297 17.35 -16.91 -11.10
N HIS A 298 17.05 -15.64 -10.83
CA HIS A 298 16.14 -14.82 -11.64
C HIS A 298 16.63 -14.73 -13.08
N LYS A 299 17.90 -14.33 -13.30
CA LYS A 299 18.50 -14.21 -14.65
C LYS A 299 18.41 -15.52 -15.43
N LEU A 300 18.77 -16.64 -14.80
CA LEU A 300 18.74 -17.96 -15.44
C LEU A 300 17.30 -18.36 -15.82
N LEU A 301 16.36 -18.15 -14.89
CA LEU A 301 14.97 -18.49 -15.08
C LEU A 301 14.29 -17.62 -16.15
N ASP A 302 14.57 -16.32 -16.18
CA ASP A 302 14.03 -15.41 -17.18
C ASP A 302 14.54 -15.76 -18.60
N LYS A 303 15.84 -16.05 -18.74
CA LYS A 303 16.41 -16.51 -20.03
C LYS A 303 15.76 -17.82 -20.50
N ARG A 304 15.56 -18.77 -19.58
CA ARG A 304 14.91 -20.05 -19.90
C ARG A 304 13.44 -19.84 -20.30
N ARG A 305 12.70 -19.03 -19.54
CA ARG A 305 11.31 -18.63 -19.84
C ARG A 305 11.21 -18.02 -21.23
N GLN A 306 12.02 -17.00 -21.51
CA GLN A 306 12.06 -16.30 -22.80
C GLN A 306 12.35 -17.26 -23.96
N SER A 307 13.39 -18.10 -23.84
CA SER A 307 13.75 -19.08 -24.86
C SER A 307 12.61 -20.07 -25.12
N LYS A 308 11.99 -20.60 -24.06
CA LYS A 308 10.93 -21.59 -24.18
C LYS A 308 9.65 -21.02 -24.79
N MET A 309 9.23 -19.82 -24.35
CA MET A 309 8.05 -19.16 -24.89
C MET A 309 8.25 -18.75 -26.35
N ALA A 310 9.42 -18.21 -26.71
CA ALA A 310 9.74 -17.86 -28.09
C ALA A 310 9.70 -19.08 -29.04
N GLU A 311 10.20 -20.24 -28.58
CA GLU A 311 10.11 -21.50 -29.32
C GLU A 311 8.65 -21.89 -29.61
N LEU A 312 7.78 -21.82 -28.60
CA LEU A 312 6.36 -22.20 -28.71
C LEU A 312 5.58 -21.23 -29.60
N ILE A 313 5.75 -19.92 -29.39
CA ILE A 313 5.06 -18.87 -30.16
C ILE A 313 5.44 -18.98 -31.65
N LYS A 314 6.73 -19.18 -31.97
CA LYS A 314 7.20 -19.28 -33.36
C LYS A 314 6.65 -20.50 -34.11
N ARG A 315 6.37 -21.60 -33.40
CA ARG A 315 5.86 -22.85 -33.98
C ARG A 315 4.36 -22.87 -34.15
N GLU A 316 3.62 -22.12 -33.34
CA GLU A 316 2.16 -22.08 -33.40
C GLU A 316 1.71 -21.37 -34.70
N ARG A 317 0.74 -21.98 -35.40
CA ARG A 317 0.19 -21.45 -36.65
C ARG A 317 -1.22 -20.92 -36.47
N ASN A 318 -1.94 -21.39 -35.46
CA ASN A 318 -3.24 -20.88 -35.10
C ASN A 318 -3.10 -19.52 -34.39
N LYS A 319 -3.70 -18.48 -34.98
CA LYS A 319 -3.60 -17.10 -34.46
C LYS A 319 -4.13 -16.96 -33.03
N GLU A 320 -5.22 -17.62 -32.70
CA GLU A 320 -5.84 -17.57 -31.37
C GLU A 320 -4.92 -18.19 -30.30
N LYS A 321 -4.36 -19.37 -30.59
CA LYS A 321 -3.39 -20.03 -29.71
C LYS A 321 -2.09 -19.25 -29.60
N MET A 322 -1.65 -18.63 -30.68
CA MET A 322 -0.45 -17.77 -30.66
C MET A 322 -0.65 -16.56 -29.75
N MET A 323 -1.80 -15.88 -29.84
CA MET A 323 -2.14 -14.78 -28.92
C MET A 323 -2.19 -15.26 -27.48
N ALA A 324 -2.80 -16.42 -27.22
CA ALA A 324 -2.82 -17.03 -25.89
C ALA A 324 -1.41 -17.32 -25.34
N LEU A 325 -0.48 -17.79 -26.18
CA LEU A 325 0.92 -17.98 -25.78
C LEU A 325 1.64 -16.66 -25.51
N ILE A 326 1.34 -15.59 -26.24
CA ILE A 326 1.90 -14.25 -25.98
C ILE A 326 1.41 -13.72 -24.63
N THR A 327 0.11 -13.84 -24.33
CA THR A 327 -0.44 -13.46 -23.03
C THR A 327 0.19 -14.26 -21.89
N LEU A 328 0.35 -15.58 -22.05
CA LEU A 328 1.07 -16.40 -21.06
C LEU A 328 2.52 -15.98 -20.87
N GLU A 329 3.20 -15.53 -21.93
CA GLU A 329 4.60 -15.10 -21.86
C GLU A 329 4.74 -13.85 -20.99
N GLU A 330 3.83 -12.88 -21.17
CA GLU A 330 3.70 -11.68 -20.35
C GLU A 330 3.34 -12.03 -18.91
N ASP A 331 2.34 -12.89 -18.67
CA ASP A 331 1.94 -13.30 -17.32
C ASP A 331 3.10 -13.95 -16.56
N PHE A 332 3.86 -14.84 -17.22
CA PHE A 332 5.02 -15.49 -16.61
C PHE A 332 6.12 -14.48 -16.29
N HIS A 333 6.38 -13.54 -17.21
CA HIS A 333 7.37 -12.48 -17.02
C HIS A 333 6.99 -11.57 -15.85
N ARG A 334 5.71 -11.19 -15.74
CA ARG A 334 5.18 -10.33 -14.68
C ARG A 334 5.29 -10.98 -13.32
N ILE A 335 4.87 -12.25 -13.17
CA ILE A 335 5.02 -12.98 -11.90
C ILE A 335 6.49 -13.03 -11.47
N LEU A 336 7.40 -13.34 -12.40
CA LEU A 336 8.83 -13.40 -12.12
C LEU A 336 9.39 -12.04 -11.67
N ASN A 337 9.00 -10.95 -12.32
CA ASN A 337 9.47 -9.60 -11.98
C ASN A 337 8.84 -9.06 -10.68
N TYR A 338 7.55 -9.31 -10.43
CA TYR A 338 6.96 -8.97 -9.13
C TYR A 338 7.65 -9.72 -8.00
N SER A 339 8.03 -10.98 -8.22
CA SER A 339 8.83 -11.75 -7.27
C SER A 339 10.21 -11.12 -7.07
N MET A 340 10.89 -10.70 -8.15
CA MET A 340 12.18 -10.02 -8.04
C MET A 340 12.10 -8.69 -7.27
N ASN A 341 11.04 -7.91 -7.48
CA ASN A 341 10.78 -6.69 -6.72
C ASN A 341 10.65 -6.96 -5.22
N LEU A 342 10.12 -8.13 -4.81
CA LEU A 342 10.07 -8.51 -3.39
C LEU A 342 11.46 -8.79 -2.82
N VAL A 343 12.34 -9.44 -3.59
CA VAL A 343 13.73 -9.69 -3.20
C VAL A 343 14.48 -8.36 -3.01
N GLU A 344 14.37 -7.46 -3.98
CA GLU A 344 14.97 -6.12 -3.90
C GLU A 344 14.40 -5.31 -2.73
N MET A 345 13.09 -5.42 -2.48
CA MET A 345 12.46 -4.74 -1.35
C MET A 345 12.96 -5.29 -0.01
N ALA A 346 13.15 -6.60 0.10
CA ALA A 346 13.72 -7.22 1.30
C ALA A 346 15.15 -6.72 1.55
N ALA A 347 15.96 -6.57 0.50
CA ALA A 347 17.29 -5.96 0.61
C ALA A 347 17.21 -4.50 1.09
N ASN A 348 16.34 -3.69 0.48
CA ASN A 348 16.18 -2.31 0.89
C ASN A 348 15.73 -2.21 2.36
N MET A 349 14.83 -3.10 2.82
CA MET A 349 14.38 -3.13 4.21
C MET A 349 15.46 -3.63 5.18
N SER A 350 16.34 -4.56 4.78
CA SER A 350 17.41 -5.05 5.64
C SER A 350 18.44 -3.95 5.94
N TYR A 351 18.79 -3.13 4.94
CA TYR A 351 19.71 -1.98 5.14
C TYR A 351 19.11 -0.86 6.01
N VAL A 352 17.79 -0.64 5.97
CA VAL A 352 17.11 0.30 6.90
C VAL A 352 17.05 -0.27 8.32
N GLY A 353 17.06 -1.59 8.47
CA GLY A 353 17.05 -2.27 9.75
C GLY A 353 18.39 -2.26 10.49
N GLU A 354 19.50 -2.08 9.78
CA GLU A 354 20.89 -2.14 10.26
C GLU A 354 21.53 -0.77 10.55
N SER A 355 20.85 0.35 10.26
CA SER A 355 21.38 1.67 10.60
C SER A 355 21.28 1.96 12.11
N HIS A 356 22.43 1.83 12.79
CA HIS A 356 22.79 2.28 14.14
C HIS A 356 22.69 1.25 15.28
N THR A 357 23.59 0.25 15.27
CA THR A 357 24.11 -0.40 16.49
C THR A 357 25.63 -0.35 16.60
N GLU A 358 26.29 0.64 15.98
CA GLU A 358 27.71 0.92 16.22
C GLU A 358 27.94 2.41 16.46
N ALA A 359 28.10 2.76 17.75
CA ALA A 359 29.04 3.71 18.35
C ALA A 359 28.48 4.25 19.69
#